data_AF-A0A938QQ72-F1
#
_entry.id   AF-A0A938QQ72-F1
#
_cell.length_a   1.000
_cell.length_b   1.000
_cell.length_c   1.000
_cell.angle_alpha   90.00
_cell.angle_beta   90.00
_cell.angle_gamma   90.00
#
_symmetry.space_group_name_H-M   'P 1'
#
loop_
_entity.id
_entity.type
_entity.pdbx_description
1 polymer ?
#
loop_
_entity_poly.entity_id
_entity_poly.type
_entity_poly.pdbx_seq_one_letter_code
_entity_poly.pdbx_strand_id
1 'polypeptide(L)'
;MNVSTFPVFPAVRHARLSPSHAQALLGHAPPQIIHTMWCGDDVSDAVISVDGPGGRLDDVRVVLPFVPQSYVAVPLRDARRLGVTGALPATTAGAPGCTLRGPAGVVVLAAGVVAADHVVLPPGDDATVMVDVFVDGDRPRLLRRVPVARGASARLFVSDDGSSDFGATARARLA
;
A
#
# COMPACT_ATOMS: atom_id res chain seq x y z
N MET A 1 22.25 -22.41 -1.73
CA MET A 1 21.70 -21.56 -0.65
C MET A 1 20.20 -21.78 -0.62
N ASN A 2 19.64 -22.13 0.54
CA ASN A 2 18.21 -22.39 0.67
C ASN A 2 17.49 -21.03 0.61
N VAL A 3 16.95 -20.66 -0.54
CA VAL A 3 16.33 -19.34 -0.69
C VAL A 3 14.92 -19.43 -0.13
N SER A 4 14.71 -18.91 1.08
CA SER A 4 13.39 -18.88 1.69
C SER A 4 12.44 -18.06 0.82
N THR A 5 11.45 -18.76 0.24
CA THR A 5 10.41 -18.14 -0.56
C THR A 5 9.27 -17.63 0.32
N PHE A 6 8.65 -16.52 -0.05
CA PHE A 6 7.49 -15.94 0.63
C PHE A 6 6.31 -15.71 -0.32
N PRO A 7 5.08 -15.62 0.21
CA PRO A 7 3.88 -15.47 -0.62
C PRO A 7 3.80 -14.09 -1.27
N VAL A 8 3.12 -14.05 -2.43
CA VAL A 8 2.80 -12.84 -3.20
C VAL A 8 1.32 -12.55 -3.09
N PHE A 9 0.98 -11.28 -2.88
CA PHE A 9 -0.39 -10.81 -2.73
C PHE A 9 -0.69 -9.67 -3.69
N PRO A 10 -1.94 -9.56 -4.16
CA PRO A 10 -2.36 -8.41 -4.94
C PRO A 10 -2.31 -7.15 -4.09
N ALA A 11 -1.70 -6.09 -4.61
CA ALA A 11 -1.73 -4.76 -4.02
C ALA A 11 -2.81 -3.92 -4.71
N VAL A 12 -3.66 -3.27 -3.92
CA VAL A 12 -4.69 -2.35 -4.41
C VAL A 12 -4.49 -0.97 -3.81
N ARG A 13 -4.97 0.07 -4.52
CA ARG A 13 -4.99 1.42 -3.94
C ARG A 13 -5.92 1.44 -2.73
N HIS A 14 -5.47 1.94 -1.60
CA HIS A 14 -6.29 2.03 -0.38
C HIS A 14 -5.75 3.08 0.59
N ALA A 15 -6.62 3.53 1.51
CA ALA A 15 -6.27 4.44 2.58
C ALA A 15 -6.34 3.74 3.94
N ARG A 16 -5.36 4.00 4.79
CA ARG A 16 -5.33 3.60 6.20
C ARG A 16 -5.35 4.87 7.01
N LEU A 17 -6.35 5.02 7.88
CA LEU A 17 -6.62 6.28 8.58
C LEU A 17 -6.31 6.16 10.08
N SER A 18 -5.95 7.27 10.70
CA SER A 18 -5.95 7.38 12.16
C SER A 18 -7.36 7.63 12.66
N PRO A 19 -7.65 7.30 13.93
CA PRO A 19 -8.99 7.53 14.48
C PRO A 19 -9.44 9.00 14.34
N SER A 20 -8.54 9.96 14.56
CA SER A 20 -8.82 11.39 14.40
C SER A 20 -9.11 11.78 12.96
N HIS A 21 -8.34 11.29 11.99
CA HIS A 21 -8.59 11.58 10.58
C HIS A 21 -9.82 10.85 10.05
N ALA A 22 -10.09 9.63 10.52
CA ALA A 22 -11.31 8.92 10.19
C ALA A 22 -12.54 9.71 10.65
N GLN A 23 -12.53 10.22 11.88
CA GLN A 23 -13.61 11.07 12.38
C GLN A 23 -13.76 12.37 11.56
N ALA A 24 -12.65 13.02 11.21
CA ALA A 24 -12.66 14.26 10.44
C ALA A 24 -13.14 14.06 8.98
N LEU A 25 -12.81 12.92 8.36
CA LEU A 25 -13.14 12.63 6.96
C LEU A 25 -14.51 11.97 6.81
N LEU A 26 -14.85 11.04 7.69
CA LEU A 26 -16.04 10.18 7.57
C LEU A 26 -17.18 10.60 8.51
N GLY A 27 -16.89 11.40 9.54
CA GLY A 27 -17.87 11.80 10.56
C GLY A 27 -17.88 10.86 11.76
N HIS A 28 -18.97 10.89 12.53
CA HIS A 28 -19.07 10.15 13.81
C HIS A 28 -19.56 8.71 13.65
N ALA A 29 -20.16 8.37 12.52
CA ALA A 29 -20.55 6.99 12.23
C ALA A 29 -19.31 6.18 11.84
N PRO A 30 -19.03 5.05 12.50
CA PRO A 30 -17.95 4.18 12.08
C PRO A 30 -18.28 3.56 10.71
N PRO A 31 -17.28 3.38 9.83
CA PRO A 31 -17.50 2.74 8.55
C PRO A 31 -17.81 1.24 8.76
N GLN A 32 -18.66 0.68 7.89
CA GLN A 32 -19.09 -0.71 8.00
C GLN A 32 -18.08 -1.65 7.34
N ILE A 33 -17.79 -2.78 7.97
CA ILE A 33 -16.93 -3.81 7.37
C ILE A 33 -17.73 -4.56 6.30
N ILE A 34 -17.21 -4.61 5.08
CA ILE A 34 -17.82 -5.31 3.95
C ILE A 34 -17.06 -6.58 3.55
N HIS A 35 -15.77 -6.68 3.88
CA HIS A 35 -14.95 -7.84 3.58
C HIS A 35 -13.72 -7.91 4.49
N THR A 36 -13.45 -9.07 5.08
CA THR A 36 -12.20 -9.33 5.82
C THR A 36 -11.20 -10.02 4.90
N MET A 37 -10.03 -9.40 4.72
CA MET A 37 -8.94 -9.98 3.95
C MET A 37 -8.32 -11.16 4.69
N TRP A 38 -7.71 -12.09 3.96
CA TRP A 38 -7.01 -13.25 4.52
C TRP A 38 -5.89 -12.87 5.52
N CYS A 39 -5.36 -11.64 5.45
CA CYS A 39 -4.36 -11.10 6.38
C CYS A 39 -4.95 -10.55 7.69
N GLY A 40 -6.28 -10.55 7.84
CA GLY A 40 -7.00 -10.02 9.01
C GLY A 40 -7.30 -8.52 8.94
N ASP A 41 -6.90 -7.82 7.88
CA ASP A 41 -7.33 -6.44 7.66
C ASP A 41 -8.75 -6.41 7.09
N ASP A 42 -9.55 -5.42 7.49
CA ASP A 42 -10.95 -5.29 7.12
C ASP A 42 -11.14 -4.18 6.08
N VAL A 43 -11.78 -4.52 4.96
CA VAL A 43 -12.21 -3.55 3.95
C VAL A 43 -13.55 -2.96 4.39
N SER A 44 -13.64 -1.64 4.41
CA SER A 44 -14.85 -0.93 4.80
C SER A 44 -15.68 -0.41 3.62
N ASP A 45 -16.94 -0.08 3.83
CA ASP A 45 -17.81 0.56 2.84
C ASP A 45 -17.39 2.01 2.51
N ALA A 46 -16.61 2.64 3.39
CA ALA A 46 -16.13 4.00 3.23
C ALA A 46 -15.10 4.15 2.10
N VAL A 47 -15.30 5.22 1.33
CA VAL A 47 -14.37 5.68 0.30
C VAL A 47 -14.07 7.16 0.50
N ILE A 48 -12.86 7.55 0.14
CA ILE A 48 -12.40 8.93 0.13
C ILE A 48 -11.78 9.27 -1.22
N SER A 49 -11.57 10.55 -1.47
CA SER A 49 -10.76 11.03 -2.57
C SER A 49 -9.41 11.53 -2.07
N VAL A 50 -8.41 11.47 -2.93
CA VAL A 50 -7.03 11.88 -2.65
C VAL A 50 -6.57 12.84 -3.73
N ASP A 51 -6.24 14.06 -3.33
CA ASP A 51 -5.62 15.05 -4.21
C ASP A 51 -4.11 15.06 -4.01
N GLY A 52 -3.39 15.07 -5.12
CA GLY A 52 -1.97 15.36 -5.20
C GLY A 52 -1.72 16.55 -6.13
N PRO A 53 -0.46 17.01 -6.24
CA PRO A 53 -0.11 18.17 -7.06
C PRO A 53 -0.55 18.10 -8.53
N GLY A 54 -0.62 16.90 -9.11
CA GLY A 54 -0.94 16.68 -10.52
C GLY A 54 -2.39 16.27 -10.80
N GLY A 55 -3.19 15.98 -9.78
CA GLY A 55 -4.55 15.49 -9.99
C GLY A 55 -5.16 14.81 -8.78
N ARG A 56 -6.31 14.16 -9.01
CA ARG A 56 -7.13 13.53 -7.99
C ARG A 56 -7.36 12.05 -8.30
N LEU A 57 -7.40 11.24 -7.25
CA LEU A 57 -7.90 9.87 -7.28
C LEU A 57 -9.20 9.81 -6.48
N ASP A 58 -10.26 9.34 -7.11
CA ASP A 58 -11.52 9.03 -6.46
C ASP A 58 -11.59 7.56 -6.06
N ASP A 59 -12.62 7.22 -5.27
CA ASP A 59 -12.95 5.86 -4.86
C ASP A 59 -11.80 5.12 -4.15
N VAL A 60 -11.02 5.85 -3.34
CA VAL A 60 -9.98 5.24 -2.50
C VAL A 60 -10.62 4.64 -1.27
N ARG A 61 -10.64 3.30 -1.25
CA ARG A 61 -11.23 2.48 -0.19
C ARG A 61 -10.49 2.60 1.14
N VAL A 62 -11.22 2.77 2.24
CA VAL A 62 -10.65 2.77 3.60
C VAL A 62 -10.52 1.35 4.13
N VAL A 63 -9.34 1.00 4.63
CA VAL A 63 -9.01 -0.30 5.24
C VAL A 63 -8.77 -0.13 6.73
N LEU A 64 -9.35 -1.04 7.51
CA LEU A 64 -9.31 -1.15 8.95
C LEU A 64 -8.37 -2.29 9.39
N PRO A 65 -7.87 -2.29 10.63
CA PRO A 65 -8.11 -1.31 11.70
C PRO A 65 -7.52 0.07 11.39
N PHE A 66 -7.96 1.07 12.16
CA PHE A 66 -7.30 2.38 12.15
C PHE A 66 -5.87 2.26 12.66
N VAL A 67 -4.99 3.07 12.10
CA VAL A 67 -3.55 3.06 12.34
C VAL A 67 -3.09 4.36 12.99
N PRO A 68 -1.99 4.39 13.76
CA PRO A 68 -1.54 5.62 14.41
C PRO A 68 -1.27 6.78 13.43
N GLN A 69 -0.74 6.49 12.25
CA GLN A 69 -0.43 7.47 11.22
C GLN A 69 -1.15 7.12 9.92
N SER A 70 -1.90 8.08 9.38
CA SER A 70 -2.63 7.88 8.12
C SER A 70 -1.70 7.84 6.91
N TYR A 71 -2.04 7.00 5.94
CA TYR A 71 -1.38 6.93 4.64
C TYR A 71 -2.33 6.43 3.56
N VAL A 72 -1.95 6.68 2.31
CA VAL A 72 -2.58 6.16 1.12
C VAL A 72 -1.55 5.34 0.36
N ALA A 73 -1.79 4.03 0.28
CA ALA A 73 -1.00 3.14 -0.55
C ALA A 73 -1.52 3.19 -1.97
N VAL A 74 -0.65 3.52 -2.93
CA VAL A 74 -1.00 3.62 -4.35
C VAL A 74 0.01 2.87 -5.23
N PRO A 75 -0.44 2.23 -6.32
CA PRO A 75 0.47 1.74 -7.35
C PRO A 75 1.14 2.91 -8.06
N LEU A 76 2.29 2.63 -8.71
CA LEU A 76 3.08 3.66 -9.38
C LEU A 76 2.28 4.41 -10.47
N ARG A 77 1.35 3.74 -11.16
CA ARG A 77 0.48 4.38 -12.16
C ARG A 77 -0.40 5.47 -11.56
N ASP A 78 -0.89 5.27 -10.34
CA ASP A 78 -1.78 6.17 -9.64
C ASP A 78 -1.00 7.30 -8.98
N ALA A 79 0.21 7.01 -8.48
CA ALA A 79 1.16 8.02 -8.02
C ALA A 79 1.45 9.07 -9.11
N ARG A 80 1.67 8.63 -10.35
CA ARG A 80 1.87 9.53 -11.50
C ARG A 80 0.66 10.43 -11.76
N ARG A 81 -0.56 9.91 -11.61
CA ARG A 81 -1.80 10.70 -11.75
C ARG A 81 -1.95 11.76 -10.67
N LEU A 82 -1.47 11.47 -9.46
CA LEU A 82 -1.38 12.44 -8.37
C LEU A 82 -0.27 13.48 -8.58
N GLY A 83 0.54 13.39 -9.63
CA GLY A 83 1.72 14.24 -9.83
C GLY A 83 2.88 13.90 -8.88
N VAL A 84 2.86 12.70 -8.29
CA VAL A 84 3.93 12.20 -7.43
C VAL A 84 4.86 11.34 -8.29
N THR A 85 6.06 11.87 -8.54
CA THR A 85 7.06 11.22 -9.41
C THR A 85 8.19 10.62 -8.60
N GLY A 86 8.70 9.48 -9.06
CA GLY A 86 9.83 8.78 -8.45
C GLY A 86 9.42 7.50 -7.72
N ALA A 87 10.37 6.91 -7.01
CA ALA A 87 10.11 5.75 -6.17
C ALA A 87 9.38 6.20 -4.89
N LEU A 88 8.27 5.52 -4.57
CA LEU A 88 7.56 5.75 -3.32
C LEU A 88 8.17 4.87 -2.21
N PRO A 89 8.28 5.38 -0.97
CA PRO A 89 8.65 4.55 0.17
C PRO A 89 7.50 3.60 0.54
N ALA A 90 7.83 2.50 1.23
CA ALA A 90 6.83 1.59 1.80
C ALA A 90 6.21 2.12 3.11
N THR A 91 6.76 3.20 3.65
CA THR A 91 6.34 3.83 4.91
C THR A 91 6.16 5.33 4.71
N THR A 92 5.55 6.00 5.68
CA THR A 92 5.32 7.45 5.67
C THR A 92 6.60 8.27 5.83
N ALA A 93 7.72 7.66 6.22
CA ALA A 93 9.00 8.36 6.38
C ALA A 93 9.56 8.74 4.99
N GLY A 94 9.70 10.05 4.74
CA GLY A 94 10.11 10.57 3.43
C GLY A 94 9.02 10.44 2.35
N ALA A 95 7.78 10.12 2.73
CA ALA A 95 6.66 10.01 1.81
C ALA A 95 6.18 11.41 1.37
N PRO A 96 5.77 11.58 0.11
CA PRO A 96 5.09 12.78 -0.35
C PRO A 96 3.77 13.00 0.40
N GLY A 97 3.38 14.27 0.56
CA GLY A 97 2.10 14.65 1.11
C GLY A 97 0.94 14.50 0.12
N CYS A 98 -0.28 14.58 0.64
CA CYS A 98 -1.51 14.61 -0.15
C CYS A 98 -2.65 15.27 0.66
N THR A 99 -3.75 15.59 -0.02
CA THR A 99 -4.98 16.02 0.64
C THR A 99 -6.04 14.94 0.53
N LEU A 100 -6.57 14.49 1.66
CA LEU A 100 -7.66 13.54 1.76
C LEU A 100 -8.99 14.28 1.85
N ARG A 101 -10.00 13.82 1.10
CA ARG A 101 -11.36 14.36 1.16
C ARG A 101 -12.35 13.25 1.41
N GLY A 102 -13.11 13.37 2.47
CA GLY A 102 -14.22 12.49 2.78
C GLY A 102 -15.55 13.25 2.80
N PRO A 103 -16.66 12.54 3.03
CA PRO A 103 -17.99 13.15 3.07
C PRO A 103 -18.17 14.21 4.18
N ALA A 104 -17.42 14.12 5.28
CA ALA A 104 -17.55 15.02 6.42
C ALA A 104 -16.48 16.12 6.48
N GLY A 105 -15.42 16.03 5.67
CA GLY A 105 -14.32 16.98 5.78
C GLY A 105 -13.09 16.68 4.92
N VAL A 106 -12.03 17.44 5.19
CA VAL A 106 -10.78 17.42 4.45
C VAL A 106 -9.61 17.39 5.43
N VAL A 107 -8.60 16.57 5.13
CA VAL A 107 -7.38 16.44 5.93
C VAL A 107 -6.18 16.59 5.01
N VAL A 108 -5.22 17.43 5.38
CA VAL A 108 -3.95 17.57 4.64
C VAL A 108 -2.87 16.75 5.36
N LEU A 109 -2.27 15.82 4.63
CA LEU A 109 -1.13 15.04 5.11
C LEU A 109 0.17 15.65 4.56
N ALA A 110 1.09 16.03 5.44
CA ALA A 110 2.42 16.46 5.05
C ALA A 110 3.25 15.33 4.43
N ALA A 111 3.00 14.09 4.87
CA ALA A 111 3.60 12.86 4.35
C ALA A 111 2.59 11.72 4.48
N GLY A 112 2.24 11.05 3.38
CA GLY A 112 1.19 10.03 3.41
C GLY A 112 1.02 9.19 2.14
N VAL A 113 1.62 9.56 1.00
CA VAL A 113 1.54 8.74 -0.22
C VAL A 113 2.66 7.70 -0.21
N VAL A 114 2.30 6.42 -0.12
CA VAL A 114 3.25 5.30 -0.02
C VAL A 114 3.03 4.30 -1.15
N ALA A 115 4.03 3.44 -1.38
CA ALA A 115 3.95 2.40 -2.39
C ALA A 115 2.93 1.32 -1.99
N ALA A 116 1.97 1.02 -2.86
CA ALA A 116 1.20 -0.21 -2.75
C ALA A 116 2.08 -1.43 -3.02
N ASP A 117 2.99 -1.32 -4.00
CA ASP A 117 3.94 -2.36 -4.37
C ASP A 117 5.15 -2.31 -3.43
N HIS A 118 5.25 -3.29 -2.54
CA HIS A 118 6.32 -3.34 -1.54
C HIS A 118 6.53 -4.75 -1.01
N VAL A 119 7.71 -5.00 -0.45
CA VAL A 119 8.00 -6.22 0.29
C VAL A 119 7.99 -5.91 1.78
N VAL A 120 7.30 -6.72 2.56
CA VAL A 120 7.43 -6.73 4.01
C VAL A 120 8.47 -7.78 4.34
N LEU A 121 9.48 -7.41 5.12
CA LEU A 121 10.50 -8.33 5.63
C LEU A 121 10.52 -8.31 7.16
N PRO A 122 10.92 -9.41 7.82
CA PRO A 122 11.25 -9.39 9.23
C PRO A 122 12.19 -8.25 9.61
N PRO A 123 12.13 -7.76 10.86
CA PRO A 123 13.19 -6.92 11.39
C PRO A 123 14.53 -7.64 11.20
N GLY A 124 15.52 -6.93 10.68
CA GLY A 124 16.87 -7.42 10.51
C GLY A 124 17.84 -6.25 10.63
N ASP A 125 19.13 -6.54 10.79
CA ASP A 125 20.16 -5.55 11.11
C ASP A 125 20.44 -4.55 9.97
N ASP A 126 19.99 -4.87 8.75
CA ASP A 126 20.28 -4.06 7.56
C ASP A 126 19.29 -2.90 7.37
N ALA A 127 19.83 -1.69 7.15
CA ALA A 127 19.11 -0.46 6.81
C ALA A 127 18.53 -0.46 5.37
N THR A 128 18.50 -1.61 4.70
CA THR A 128 18.06 -1.76 3.32
C THR A 128 16.62 -1.28 3.15
N VAL A 129 16.47 -0.23 2.34
CA VAL A 129 15.18 0.40 2.02
C VAL A 129 14.57 -0.11 0.73
N MET A 130 15.37 -0.72 -0.15
CA MET A 130 14.95 -1.23 -1.46
C MET A 130 15.68 -2.54 -1.76
N VAL A 131 14.98 -3.53 -2.32
CA VAL A 131 15.56 -4.83 -2.71
C VAL A 131 15.10 -5.24 -4.10
N ASP A 132 15.85 -6.12 -4.75
CA ASP A 132 15.37 -6.82 -5.93
C ASP A 132 14.67 -8.11 -5.49
N VAL A 133 13.49 -8.38 -6.06
CA VAL A 133 12.64 -9.52 -5.72
C VAL A 133 12.39 -10.34 -6.97
N PHE A 134 12.83 -11.59 -6.96
CA PHE A 134 12.48 -12.55 -8.00
C PHE A 134 11.14 -13.18 -7.65
N VAL A 135 10.19 -13.10 -8.56
CA VAL A 135 8.88 -13.76 -8.46
C VAL A 135 8.87 -14.96 -9.39
N ASP A 136 8.79 -16.15 -8.79
CA ASP A 136 8.57 -17.42 -9.45
C ASP A 136 7.09 -17.57 -9.87
N GLY A 137 6.83 -18.31 -10.95
CA GLY A 137 5.49 -18.58 -11.47
C GLY A 137 5.55 -18.94 -12.96
N ASP A 138 4.39 -19.02 -13.62
CA ASP A 138 4.28 -19.36 -15.05
C ASP A 138 5.00 -18.33 -15.94
N ARG A 139 5.08 -17.08 -15.47
CA ARG A 139 5.84 -15.99 -16.08
C ARG A 139 6.76 -15.37 -15.04
N PRO A 140 7.97 -15.93 -14.82
CA PRO A 140 8.86 -15.45 -13.78
C PRO A 140 9.37 -14.03 -14.09
N ARG A 141 9.56 -13.22 -13.04
CA ARG A 141 9.97 -11.81 -13.18
C ARG A 141 10.96 -11.39 -12.10
N LEU A 142 11.86 -10.48 -12.47
CA LEU A 142 12.69 -9.74 -11.53
C LEU A 142 12.09 -8.35 -11.32
N LEU A 143 11.53 -8.12 -10.14
CA LEU A 143 11.08 -6.80 -9.70
C LEU A 143 12.29 -6.08 -9.10
N ARG A 144 12.70 -4.98 -9.72
CA ARG A 144 13.87 -4.21 -9.26
C ARG A 144 13.46 -3.09 -8.33
N ARG A 145 14.29 -2.84 -7.31
CA ARG A 145 14.16 -1.71 -6.38
C ARG A 145 12.77 -1.66 -5.75
N VAL A 146 12.31 -2.78 -5.20
CA VAL A 146 11.06 -2.90 -4.46
C VAL A 146 11.24 -2.30 -3.05
N PRO A 147 10.40 -1.34 -2.63
CA PRO A 147 10.44 -0.76 -1.29
C PRO A 147 10.25 -1.79 -0.19
N VAL A 148 11.01 -1.64 0.90
CA VAL A 148 10.96 -2.53 2.06
C VAL A 148 10.18 -1.88 3.20
N ALA A 149 9.14 -2.58 3.67
CA ALA A 149 8.52 -2.37 4.97
C ALA A 149 8.96 -3.47 5.95
N ARG A 150 8.78 -3.23 7.26
CA ARG A 150 9.11 -4.21 8.30
C ARG A 150 7.85 -4.76 8.94
N GLY A 151 7.84 -6.07 9.18
CA GLY A 151 6.70 -6.77 9.78
C GLY A 151 7.09 -8.18 10.21
N ALA A 152 6.18 -8.90 10.87
CA ALA A 152 6.50 -10.19 11.49
C ALA A 152 6.89 -11.29 10.49
N SER A 153 6.38 -11.25 9.26
CA SER A 153 6.60 -12.27 8.25
C SER A 153 6.90 -11.67 6.87
N ALA A 154 7.74 -12.38 6.11
CA ALA A 154 8.09 -11.98 4.76
C ALA A 154 6.88 -12.16 3.82
N ARG A 155 6.57 -11.14 3.02
CA ARG A 155 5.48 -11.15 2.02
C ARG A 155 5.68 -10.06 0.99
N LEU A 156 5.25 -10.30 -0.24
CA LEU A 156 5.30 -9.33 -1.32
C LEU A 156 3.89 -8.86 -1.68
N PHE A 157 3.70 -7.55 -1.82
CA PHE A 157 2.49 -6.96 -2.39
C PHE A 157 2.83 -6.40 -3.78
N VAL A 158 2.08 -6.80 -4.80
CA VAL A 158 2.24 -6.30 -6.18
C VAL A 158 0.89 -6.00 -6.79
N SER A 159 0.73 -4.81 -7.34
CA SER A 159 -0.45 -4.41 -8.08
C SER A 159 -0.48 -5.09 -9.44
N ASP A 160 -1.68 -5.51 -9.83
CA ASP A 160 -1.94 -5.93 -11.19
C ASP A 160 -1.75 -4.75 -12.14
N ASP A 161 -0.90 -4.95 -13.15
CA ASP A 161 -0.64 -4.02 -14.26
C ASP A 161 -1.33 -4.49 -15.57
N GLY A 162 -2.24 -5.46 -15.48
CA GLY A 162 -2.87 -6.14 -16.62
C GLY A 162 -2.04 -7.30 -17.17
N SER A 163 -0.89 -7.60 -16.56
CA SER A 163 -0.02 -8.70 -16.95
C SER A 163 0.11 -9.80 -15.88
N SER A 164 -0.64 -9.68 -14.77
CA SER A 164 -0.47 -10.53 -13.60
C SER A 164 -1.21 -11.87 -13.69
N ASP A 165 -0.56 -12.84 -14.34
CA ASP A 165 -0.64 -14.24 -13.91
C ASP A 165 0.28 -14.45 -12.70
N PHE A 166 0.10 -13.68 -11.62
CA PHE A 166 0.61 -14.13 -10.32
C PHE A 166 -0.39 -15.18 -9.82
N GLY A 167 -0.35 -16.38 -10.42
CA GLY A 167 -1.23 -17.48 -10.03
C GLY A 167 -1.13 -17.74 -8.52
N ALA A 168 -2.10 -18.49 -7.97
CA ALA A 168 -2.17 -18.81 -6.53
C ALA A 168 -0.90 -19.50 -5.96
N THR A 169 0.06 -19.86 -6.82
CA THR A 169 1.34 -20.52 -6.53
C THR A 169 2.55 -19.58 -6.59
N ALA A 170 2.39 -18.31 -6.95
CA ALA A 170 3.50 -17.38 -7.09
C ALA A 170 4.24 -17.23 -5.76
N ARG A 171 5.57 -17.40 -5.83
CA ARG A 171 6.46 -17.31 -4.69
C ARG A 171 7.56 -16.32 -5.01
N ALA A 172 7.92 -15.52 -4.02
CA ALA A 172 8.95 -14.51 -4.16
C ALA A 172 10.17 -14.85 -3.33
N ARG A 173 11.34 -14.43 -3.80
CA ARG A 173 12.61 -14.52 -3.08
C ARG A 173 13.45 -13.28 -3.33
N LEU A 174 14.28 -12.92 -2.35
CA LEU A 174 15.28 -11.88 -2.55
C LEU A 174 16.29 -12.34 -3.62
N ALA A 175 16.62 -11.44 -4.55
CA ALA A 175 17.53 -11.69 -5.66
C ALA A 175 18.96 -11.24 -5.36
#